data_AF-A0A7J2TXZ2-F1
#
_entry.id   AF-A0A7J2TXZ2-F1
#
_cell.length_a   1.000
_cell.length_b   1.000
_cell.length_c   1.000
_cell.angle_alpha   90.00
_cell.angle_beta   90.00
_cell.angle_gamma   90.00
#
_symmetry.space_group_name_H-M   'P 1'
#
loop_
_entity.id
_entity.type
_entity.pdbx_description
1 polymer ?
#
loop_
_entity_poly.entity_id
_entity_poly.type
_entity_poly.pdbx_seq_one_letter_code
_entity_poly.pdbx_strand_id
1 'polypeptide(L)'
;MKWHHCHKLKCEIHPFSYLIFIGDAIHNIVDGLIIATTFLIDIKLGILTTFLIITHEVPQELGNFATAIYGGMRKNKAIIFTFLSQLTCIIGGLLGYYFLSKEMLLPLLPFAAGGFIYIAASDLLPELHKELNIKKSIISFILFSVGLAFIVVMKLFSVE
;
A
#
# COMPACT_ATOMS: atom_id res chain seq x y z
N MET A 1 -17.88 16.80 -2.58
CA MET A 1 -16.95 17.80 -3.14
C MET A 1 -17.14 17.85 -4.65
N LYS A 2 -17.12 19.05 -5.25
CA LYS A 2 -17.44 19.27 -6.68
C LYS A 2 -16.40 18.59 -7.57
N TRP A 3 -16.89 17.59 -8.29
CA TRP A 3 -16.21 16.77 -9.27
C TRP A 3 -15.87 17.60 -10.50
N HIS A 4 -14.59 17.69 -10.87
CA HIS A 4 -14.23 17.95 -12.25
C HIS A 4 -14.36 16.63 -13.02
N HIS A 5 -15.60 16.29 -13.40
CA HIS A 5 -15.85 15.30 -14.44
C HIS A 5 -15.25 15.85 -15.74
N CYS A 6 -14.13 15.28 -16.17
CA CYS A 6 -13.51 15.69 -17.43
C CYS A 6 -14.30 15.07 -18.60
N HIS A 7 -15.06 15.91 -19.30
CA HIS A 7 -15.78 15.56 -20.54
C HIS A 7 -14.90 15.69 -21.81
N LYS A 8 -13.56 15.74 -21.69
CA LYS A 8 -12.64 15.92 -22.83
C LYS A 8 -11.88 14.63 -23.17
N LEU A 9 -11.59 14.44 -24.46
CA LEU A 9 -10.85 13.31 -25.06
C LEU A 9 -9.46 13.00 -24.45
N LYS A 10 -8.95 13.81 -23.51
CA LYS A 10 -7.74 13.58 -22.71
C LYS A 10 -7.99 14.07 -21.28
N CYS A 11 -8.20 13.14 -20.35
CA CYS A 11 -8.28 13.47 -18.92
C CYS A 11 -6.89 13.71 -18.33
N GLU A 12 -6.77 14.72 -17.47
CA GLU A 12 -5.62 14.89 -16.58
C GLU A 12 -5.61 13.75 -15.55
N ILE A 13 -4.41 13.28 -15.18
CA ILE A 13 -4.26 12.20 -14.18
C ILE A 13 -4.90 12.65 -12.87
N HIS A 14 -5.82 11.86 -12.34
CA HIS A 14 -6.51 12.22 -11.11
C HIS A 14 -5.52 12.36 -9.95
N PRO A 15 -5.63 13.39 -9.08
CA PRO A 15 -4.69 13.66 -8.00
C PRO A 15 -4.43 12.46 -7.06
N PHE A 16 -5.46 11.64 -6.81
CA PHE A 16 -5.34 10.43 -6.00
C PHE A 16 -4.29 9.45 -6.55
N SER A 17 -4.11 9.42 -7.88
CA SER A 17 -3.15 8.53 -8.54
C SER A 17 -1.71 8.85 -8.11
N TYR A 18 -1.41 10.07 -7.68
CA TYR A 18 -0.10 10.41 -7.11
C TYR A 18 -0.07 10.24 -5.59
N LEU A 19 -1.18 10.52 -4.91
CA LEU A 19 -1.28 10.37 -3.45
C LEU A 19 -1.09 8.91 -3.01
N ILE A 20 -1.58 7.95 -3.80
CA ILE A 20 -1.35 6.51 -3.57
C ILE A 20 0.16 6.22 -3.47
N PHE A 21 0.96 6.66 -4.45
CA PHE A 21 2.40 6.41 -4.45
C PHE A 21 3.15 7.17 -3.35
N ILE A 22 2.63 8.31 -2.89
CA ILE A 22 3.22 9.01 -1.74
C ILE A 22 2.95 8.24 -0.44
N GLY A 23 1.72 7.77 -0.24
CA GLY A 23 1.36 6.94 0.91
C GLY A 23 2.16 5.64 0.91
N ASP A 24 2.26 5.02 -0.25
CA ASP A 24 3.03 3.80 -0.47
C ASP A 24 4.54 4.00 -0.25
N ALA A 25 5.11 5.12 -0.69
CA ALA A 25 6.52 5.43 -0.42
C ALA A 25 6.81 5.56 1.08
N ILE A 26 5.86 6.07 1.87
CA ILE A 26 5.99 6.17 3.34
C ILE A 26 5.84 4.80 3.98
N HIS A 27 4.92 3.96 3.47
CA HIS A 27 4.75 2.58 3.92
C HIS A 27 6.02 1.76 3.72
N ASN A 28 6.58 1.81 2.52
CA ASN A 28 7.81 1.13 2.16
C ASN A 28 8.98 1.52 3.07
N ILE A 29 9.10 2.79 3.48
CA ILE A 29 10.10 3.20 4.48
C ILE A 29 9.89 2.44 5.79
N VAL A 30 8.65 2.34 6.28
CA VAL A 30 8.31 1.60 7.50
C VAL A 30 8.67 0.12 7.37
N ASP A 31 8.37 -0.51 6.24
CA ASP A 31 8.72 -1.90 5.98
C ASP A 31 10.23 -2.12 6.00
N GLY A 32 10.98 -1.23 5.36
CA GLY A 32 12.44 -1.24 5.41
C GLY A 32 12.98 -1.16 6.83
N LEU A 33 12.42 -0.27 7.66
CA LEU A 33 12.78 -0.13 9.08
C LEU A 33 12.54 -1.43 9.85
N ILE A 34 11.40 -2.08 9.60
CA ILE A 34 11.02 -3.36 10.23
C ILE A 34 11.97 -4.49 9.81
N ILE A 35 12.31 -4.59 8.52
CA ILE A 35 13.27 -5.58 8.00
C ILE A 35 14.63 -5.40 8.68
N ALA A 36 15.18 -4.18 8.69
CA ALA A 36 16.48 -3.93 9.31
C ALA A 36 16.48 -4.26 10.81
N THR A 37 15.44 -3.81 11.54
CA THR A 37 15.33 -4.04 12.98
C THR A 37 15.26 -5.54 13.31
N THR A 38 14.54 -6.32 12.52
CA THR A 38 14.39 -7.76 12.76
C THR A 38 15.67 -8.54 12.45
N PHE A 39 16.42 -8.17 11.42
CA PHE A 39 17.75 -8.74 11.17
C PHE A 39 18.79 -8.41 12.25
N LEU A 40 18.69 -7.24 12.89
CA LEU A 40 19.54 -6.88 14.03
C LEU A 40 19.22 -7.67 15.30
N ILE A 41 17.98 -8.15 15.46
CA ILE A 41 17.54 -8.96 16.59
C ILE A 41 17.93 -10.43 16.39
N ASP A 42 17.53 -11.03 15.27
CA ASP A 42 17.81 -12.42 14.94
C ASP A 42 17.68 -12.66 13.43
N ILE A 43 18.60 -13.44 12.86
CA ILE A 43 18.63 -13.69 11.41
C ILE A 43 17.42 -14.47 10.90
N LYS A 44 16.88 -15.41 11.69
CA LYS A 44 15.69 -16.18 11.30
C LYS A 44 14.46 -15.27 11.33
N LEU A 45 14.35 -14.41 12.35
CA LEU A 45 13.29 -13.42 12.45
C LEU A 45 13.34 -12.42 11.29
N GLY A 46 14.53 -11.94 10.92
CA GLY A 46 14.72 -11.08 9.74
C GLY A 46 14.22 -11.73 8.45
N ILE A 47 14.64 -12.97 8.17
CA ILE A 47 14.21 -13.72 6.99
C ILE A 47 12.68 -13.91 6.96
N LEU A 48 12.08 -14.32 8.09
CA LEU A 48 10.63 -14.50 8.20
C LEU A 48 9.89 -13.19 7.93
N THR A 49 10.37 -12.09 8.51
CA THR A 49 9.76 -10.77 8.38
C THR A 49 9.83 -10.25 6.95
N THR A 50 10.96 -10.43 6.26
CA THR A 50 11.07 -10.11 4.83
C THR A 50 10.06 -10.89 3.99
N PHE A 51 9.87 -12.19 4.25
CA PHE A 51 8.89 -12.99 3.52
C PHE A 51 7.45 -12.51 3.76
N LEU A 52 7.10 -12.18 5.01
CA LEU A 52 5.79 -11.63 5.37
C LEU A 52 5.53 -10.29 4.67
N ILE A 53 6.55 -9.44 4.58
CA ILE A 53 6.47 -8.15 3.89
C ILE A 53 6.22 -8.34 2.39
N ILE A 54 7.06 -9.14 1.72
CA ILE A 54 6.89 -9.46 0.29
C ILE A 54 5.47 -9.98 0.00
N THR A 55 4.93 -10.80 0.91
CA THR A 55 3.61 -11.43 0.72
C THR A 55 2.47 -10.41 0.65
N HIS A 56 2.53 -9.29 1.37
CA HIS A 56 1.50 -8.26 1.29
C HIS A 56 1.84 -7.11 0.34
N GLU A 57 3.13 -6.85 0.11
CA GLU A 57 3.58 -5.84 -0.85
C GLU A 57 3.24 -6.19 -2.30
N VAL A 58 3.36 -7.47 -2.71
CA VAL A 58 3.03 -7.87 -4.08
C VAL A 58 1.54 -7.60 -4.41
N PRO A 59 0.56 -8.04 -3.59
CA PRO A 59 -0.84 -7.67 -3.77
C PRO A 59 -1.09 -6.16 -3.71
N GLN A 60 -0.47 -5.45 -2.76
CA GLN A 60 -0.63 -4.01 -2.58
C GLN A 60 -0.19 -3.25 -3.83
N GLU A 61 0.99 -3.56 -4.37
CA GLU A 61 1.51 -2.89 -5.56
C GLU A 61 0.74 -3.20 -6.83
N LEU A 62 0.19 -4.41 -6.97
CA LEU A 62 -0.74 -4.70 -8.05
C LEU A 62 -2.03 -3.87 -7.93
N GLY A 63 -2.50 -3.64 -6.71
CA GLY A 63 -3.64 -2.77 -6.40
C GLY A 63 -3.35 -1.29 -6.73
N ASN A 64 -2.20 -0.77 -6.28
CA ASN A 64 -1.74 0.59 -6.53
C ASN A 64 -1.57 0.84 -8.03
N PHE A 65 -0.93 -0.09 -8.74
CA PHE A 65 -0.80 -0.08 -10.20
C PHE A 65 -2.17 -0.04 -10.88
N ALA A 66 -3.08 -0.96 -10.55
CA ALA A 66 -4.41 -1.01 -11.16
C ALA A 66 -5.19 0.29 -10.92
N THR A 67 -5.11 0.82 -9.70
CA THR A 67 -5.78 2.06 -9.29
C THR A 67 -5.20 3.28 -10.01
N ALA A 68 -3.89 3.33 -10.22
CA ALA A 68 -3.26 4.40 -11.00
C ALA A 68 -3.65 4.36 -12.49
N ILE A 69 -3.71 3.17 -13.10
CA ILE A 69 -4.21 3.03 -14.49
C ILE A 69 -5.66 3.48 -14.58
N TYR A 70 -6.48 3.07 -13.62
CA TYR A 70 -7.87 3.49 -13.52
C TYR A 70 -7.99 5.02 -13.38
N GLY A 71 -7.12 5.65 -12.59
CA GLY A 71 -7.01 7.11 -12.43
C GLY A 71 -6.45 7.89 -13.63
N GLY A 72 -6.28 7.23 -14.79
CA GLY A 72 -5.85 7.85 -16.04
C GLY A 72 -4.33 7.89 -16.23
N MET A 73 -3.56 7.25 -15.35
CA MET A 73 -2.11 7.15 -15.51
C MET A 73 -1.75 6.15 -16.63
N ARG A 74 -0.77 6.51 -17.48
CA ARG A 74 -0.25 5.59 -18.50
C ARG A 74 0.47 4.42 -17.84
N LYS A 75 0.34 3.21 -18.41
CA LYS A 75 1.01 1.97 -17.96
C LYS A 75 2.48 2.15 -17.56
N ASN A 76 3.29 2.69 -18.47
CA ASN A 76 4.72 2.87 -18.22
C ASN A 76 4.98 3.83 -17.05
N LYS A 77 4.13 4.85 -16.88
CA LYS A 77 4.25 5.79 -15.77
C LYS A 77 3.88 5.10 -14.45
N ALA A 78 2.78 4.36 -14.40
CA ALA A 78 2.39 3.62 -13.20
C ALA A 78 3.46 2.61 -12.75
N ILE A 79 4.08 1.88 -13.69
CA ILE A 79 5.20 0.96 -13.39
C ILE A 79 6.38 1.71 -12.78
N ILE A 80 6.76 2.87 -13.34
CA ILE A 80 7.86 3.68 -12.81
C ILE A 80 7.53 4.17 -11.39
N PHE A 81 6.30 4.62 -11.15
CA PHE A 81 5.90 5.11 -9.83
C PHE A 81 5.88 4.00 -8.77
N THR A 82 5.32 2.82 -9.09
CA THR A 82 5.42 1.61 -8.25
C THR A 82 6.87 1.26 -7.95
N PHE A 83 7.74 1.23 -8.98
CA PHE A 83 9.15 0.93 -8.77
C PHE A 83 9.86 1.96 -7.88
N LEU A 84 9.63 3.25 -8.12
CA LEU A 84 10.22 4.34 -7.32
C LEU A 84 9.74 4.31 -5.87
N SER A 85 8.47 3.95 -5.65
CA SER A 85 7.92 3.75 -4.32
C SER A 85 8.65 2.63 -3.57
N GLN A 86 8.84 1.46 -4.19
CA GLN A 86 9.53 0.34 -3.53
C GLN A 86 10.99 0.64 -3.19
N LEU A 87 11.67 1.52 -3.93
CA LEU A 87 13.04 1.92 -3.59
C LEU A 87 13.14 2.62 -2.22
N THR A 88 12.06 3.22 -1.71
CA THR A 88 12.08 3.84 -0.38
C THR A 88 12.17 2.81 0.74
N CYS A 89 11.85 1.53 0.48
CA CYS A 89 12.14 0.43 1.41
C CYS A 89 13.63 0.27 1.68
N ILE A 90 14.49 0.52 0.70
CA ILE A 90 15.95 0.51 0.91
C ILE A 90 16.36 1.65 1.83
N ILE A 91 15.76 2.83 1.64
CA ILE A 91 16.01 3.99 2.51
C ILE A 91 15.58 3.66 3.95
N GLY A 92 14.39 3.07 4.13
CA GLY A 92 13.92 2.56 5.41
C GLY A 92 14.91 1.58 6.05
N GLY A 93 15.40 0.60 5.28
CA GLY A 93 16.38 -0.37 5.77
C GLY A 93 17.70 0.25 6.23
N LEU A 94 18.24 1.20 5.46
CA LEU A 94 19.46 1.93 5.83
C LEU A 94 19.23 2.78 7.08
N LEU A 95 18.12 3.52 7.16
CA LEU A 95 17.76 4.28 8.35
C LEU A 95 17.58 3.37 9.57
N GLY A 96 16.97 2.21 9.36
CA GLY A 96 16.76 1.16 10.35
C GLY A 96 18.07 0.66 10.95
N TYR A 97 19.03 0.36 10.07
CA TYR A 97 20.33 -0.17 10.44
C TYR A 97 21.21 0.84 11.18
N TYR A 98 21.23 2.10 10.74
CA TYR A 98 22.16 3.11 11.28
C TYR A 98 21.59 3.96 12.42
N PHE A 99 20.27 4.20 12.46
CA PHE A 99 19.70 5.25 13.31
C PHE A 99 18.58 4.79 14.25
N LEU A 100 18.08 3.56 14.12
CA LEU A 100 16.82 3.21 14.78
C LEU A 100 17.01 2.63 16.18
N SER A 101 16.48 3.35 17.18
CA SER A 101 16.00 2.77 18.43
C SER A 101 14.51 2.42 18.29
N LYS A 102 14.02 1.40 19.02
CA LYS A 102 12.62 0.93 18.98
C LYS A 102 11.56 2.04 19.13
N GLU A 103 11.91 3.15 19.76
CA GLU A 103 11.02 4.27 20.10
C GLU A 103 10.60 5.12 18.90
N MET A 104 11.41 5.14 17.83
CA MET A 104 11.17 5.99 16.66
C MET A 104 10.16 5.38 15.66
N LEU A 105 9.92 4.07 15.74
CA LEU A 105 9.03 3.32 14.84
C LEU A 105 7.54 3.51 15.21
N LEU A 106 7.23 3.62 16.51
CA LEU A 106 5.88 3.66 17.07
C LEU A 106 4.96 4.76 16.50
N PRO A 107 5.39 6.01 16.29
CA PRO A 107 4.51 7.06 15.75
C PRO A 107 4.31 6.97 14.22
N LEU A 108 5.20 6.30 13.49
CA LEU A 108 5.19 6.30 12.02
C LEU A 108 4.15 5.34 11.44
N LEU A 109 3.92 4.19 12.10
CA LEU A 109 2.91 3.20 11.71
C LEU A 109 1.47 3.75 11.65
N PRO A 110 0.93 4.40 12.71
CA PRO A 110 -0.44 4.91 12.67
C PRO A 110 -0.61 6.05 11.66
N PHE A 111 0.45 6.83 11.38
CA PHE A 111 0.43 7.85 10.34
C PHE A 111 0.27 7.24 8.94
N ALA A 112 1.09 6.23 8.60
CA ALA A 112 0.98 5.52 7.32
C ALA A 112 -0.38 4.83 7.17
N ALA A 113 -0.82 4.10 8.20
CA ALA A 113 -2.12 3.43 8.22
C ALA A 113 -3.29 4.41 8.02
N GLY A 114 -3.25 5.57 8.68
CA GLY A 114 -4.25 6.63 8.52
C GLY A 114 -4.29 7.18 7.08
N GLY A 115 -3.14 7.34 6.44
CA GLY A 115 -3.04 7.75 5.03
C GLY A 115 -3.74 6.77 4.08
N PHE A 116 -3.51 5.47 4.23
CA PHE A 116 -4.20 4.46 3.41
C PHE A 116 -5.69 4.37 3.68
N ILE A 117 -6.11 4.46 4.95
CA ILE A 117 -7.53 4.49 5.30
C ILE A 117 -8.21 5.71 4.66
N TYR A 118 -7.54 6.88 4.70
CA TYR A 118 -8.04 8.08 4.05
C TYR A 118 -8.23 7.85 2.54
N ILE A 119 -7.19 7.42 1.82
CA ILE A 119 -7.25 7.17 0.37
C ILE A 119 -8.32 6.12 0.02
N ALA A 120 -8.37 5.01 0.77
CA ALA A 120 -9.37 3.97 0.57
C ALA A 120 -10.80 4.50 0.75
N ALA A 121 -11.03 5.35 1.77
CA ALA A 121 -12.34 5.91 2.06
C ALA A 121 -12.74 7.06 1.14
N SER A 122 -11.81 7.95 0.77
CA SER A 122 -12.08 9.15 -0.03
C SER A 122 -12.13 8.88 -1.52
N ASP A 123 -11.40 7.87 -2.01
CA ASP A 123 -11.19 7.66 -3.44
C ASP A 123 -11.63 6.28 -3.93
N LEU A 124 -11.27 5.19 -3.22
CA LEU A 124 -11.62 3.83 -3.66
C LEU A 124 -13.08 3.46 -3.35
N LEU A 125 -13.56 3.78 -2.14
CA LEU A 125 -14.91 3.44 -1.69
C LEU A 125 -16.02 4.12 -2.52
N PRO A 126 -15.92 5.41 -2.91
CA PRO A 126 -16.91 6.04 -3.79
C PRO A 126 -16.95 5.42 -5.19
N GLU A 127 -15.83 4.88 -5.68
CA GLU A 127 -15.76 4.25 -7.00
C GLU A 127 -16.42 2.86 -7.00
N LEU A 128 -16.19 2.08 -5.95
CA LEU A 128 -16.92 0.82 -5.71
C LEU A 128 -18.45 1.03 -5.65
N HIS A 129 -18.91 2.17 -5.12
CA HIS A 129 -20.33 2.51 -5.08
C HIS A 129 -20.94 2.87 -6.45
N LYS A 130 -20.13 3.21 -7.46
CA LYS A 130 -20.62 3.50 -8.82
C LYS A 130 -20.81 2.24 -9.66
N GLU A 131 -20.29 1.09 -9.23
CA GLU A 131 -20.47 -0.19 -9.92
C GLU A 131 -21.92 -0.69 -9.78
N LEU A 132 -22.73 -0.45 -10.82
CA LEU A 132 -24.15 -0.84 -10.86
C LEU A 132 -24.36 -2.35 -11.06
N ASN A 133 -23.30 -3.10 -11.39
CA ASN A 133 -23.39 -4.55 -11.61
C ASN A 133 -23.26 -5.29 -10.28
N ILE A 134 -24.39 -5.75 -9.74
CA ILE A 134 -24.49 -6.51 -8.48
C ILE A 134 -23.54 -7.72 -8.45
N LYS A 135 -23.36 -8.44 -9.56
CA LYS A 135 -22.44 -9.60 -9.57
C LYS A 135 -21.00 -9.17 -9.34
N LYS A 136 -20.55 -8.11 -9.99
CA LYS A 136 -19.19 -7.55 -9.78
C LYS A 136 -19.03 -7.01 -8.37
N SER A 137 -20.04 -6.30 -7.85
CA SER A 137 -20.02 -5.77 -6.50
C SER A 137 -19.90 -6.89 -5.45
N ILE A 138 -20.66 -7.98 -5.60
CA ILE A 138 -20.55 -9.17 -4.74
C ILE A 138 -19.17 -9.81 -4.85
N ILE A 139 -18.62 -9.96 -6.06
CA ILE A 139 -17.26 -10.51 -6.24
C ILE A 139 -16.22 -9.64 -5.55
N SER A 140 -16.27 -8.31 -5.73
CA SER A 140 -15.36 -7.37 -5.07
C SER A 140 -15.48 -7.44 -3.55
N PHE A 141 -16.70 -7.55 -3.02
CA PHE A 141 -16.94 -7.70 -1.59
C PHE A 141 -16.38 -9.02 -1.04
N ILE A 142 -16.54 -10.13 -1.76
CA ILE A 142 -15.97 -11.43 -1.38
C ILE A 142 -14.44 -11.35 -1.41
N LEU A 143 -13.85 -10.80 -2.47
CA LEU A 143 -12.38 -10.67 -2.59
C LEU A 143 -11.80 -9.79 -1.48
N PHE A 144 -12.45 -8.65 -1.17
CA PHE A 144 -12.08 -7.80 -0.04
C PHE A 144 -12.16 -8.56 1.29
N SER A 145 -13.26 -9.29 1.53
CA SER A 145 -13.46 -10.07 2.75
C SER A 145 -12.43 -11.20 2.89
N VAL A 146 -12.09 -11.87 1.79
CA VAL A 146 -11.04 -12.90 1.75
C VAL A 146 -9.67 -12.30 2.03
N GLY A 147 -9.34 -11.15 1.44
CA GLY A 147 -8.10 -10.43 1.72
C GLY A 147 -8.00 -10.01 3.18
N LEU A 148 -9.09 -9.48 3.76
CA LEU A 148 -9.15 -9.13 5.17
C LEU A 148 -8.99 -10.35 6.08
N ALA A 149 -9.68 -11.46 5.77
CA ALA A 149 -9.56 -12.71 6.51
C ALA A 149 -8.13 -13.26 6.44
N PHE A 150 -7.49 -13.20 5.27
CA PHE A 150 -6.09 -13.60 5.09
C PHE A 150 -5.15 -12.78 6.00
N ILE A 151 -5.28 -11.45 6.02
CA ILE A 151 -4.48 -10.59 6.90
C ILE A 151 -4.70 -10.94 8.38
N VAL A 152 -5.94 -11.16 8.80
CA VAL A 152 -6.27 -11.54 10.19
C VAL A 152 -5.68 -12.90 10.54
N VAL A 153 -5.78 -13.88 9.65
CA VAL A 153 -5.22 -15.22 9.85
C VAL A 153 -3.69 -15.16 9.96
N MET A 154 -3.02 -14.44 9.06
CA MET A 154 -1.58 -14.23 9.13
C MET A 154 -1.16 -13.56 10.44
N LYS A 155 -1.93 -12.59 10.93
CA LYS A 155 -1.68 -11.96 12.24
C LYS A 155 -1.79 -12.96 13.39
N LEU A 156 -2.76 -13.88 13.35
CA LEU A 156 -2.91 -14.91 14.39
C LEU A 156 -1.72 -15.88 14.40
N PHE A 157 -1.14 -16.19 13.23
CA PHE A 157 0.04 -17.05 13.12
C PHE A 157 1.37 -16.37 13.52
N SER A 158 1.48 -15.04 13.42
CA SER A 158 2.71 -14.31 13.77
C SER A 158 2.86 -13.97 15.26
N VAL A 159 1.94 -14.40 16.13
CA VAL A 159 1.94 -14.06 17.58
C VAL A 159 2.46 -15.21 18.47
N GLU A 160 3.02 -16.27 17.89
CA GLU A 160 3.70 -17.36 18.64
C GLU A 160 5.23 -17.21 18.67
#